data_AF-A0A4R7FNE0-F1
#
_entry.id   AF-A0A4R7FNE0-F1
#
_cell.length_a   1.000
_cell.length_b   1.000
_cell.length_c   1.000
_cell.angle_alpha   90.00
_cell.angle_beta   90.00
_cell.angle_gamma   90.00
#
_symmetry.space_group_name_H-M   'P 1'
#
loop_
_entity.id
_entity.type
_entity.pdbx_description
1 polymer ?
#
loop_
_entity_poly.entity_id
_entity_poly.type
_entity_poly.pdbx_seq_one_letter_code
_entity_poly.pdbx_strand_id
1 'polypeptide(L)' 'MEVLPTLDVGEAVVGGDATLLPTRIKMAKPKHEPRSATIPFWTRWAAPKAEIDLVAAVENMRRQSRAQEDEGNA' A
#
# COMPACT_ATOMS: atom_id res chain seq x y z
N MET A 1 -16.88 7.52 -14.07
CA MET A 1 -16.77 6.13 -13.54
C MET A 1 -16.75 5.07 -14.66
N GLU A 2 -17.15 5.40 -15.90
CA GLU A 2 -17.20 4.45 -17.04
C GLU A 2 -15.84 4.01 -17.60
N VAL A 3 -14.74 4.65 -17.22
CA VAL A 3 -13.43 4.41 -17.86
C VAL A 3 -12.69 3.22 -17.24
N LEU A 4 -12.97 2.89 -15.97
CA LEU A 4 -12.23 1.85 -15.23
C LEU A 4 -12.36 0.44 -15.85
N PRO A 5 -13.53 0.00 -16.33
CA PRO A 5 -13.67 -1.30 -16.98
C PRO A 5 -12.94 -1.42 -18.32
N THR A 6 -12.48 -0.30 -18.89
CA THR A 6 -11.87 -0.23 -20.23
C THR A 6 -10.34 -0.11 -20.21
N LEU A 7 -9.73 -0.16 -19.03
CA LEU A 7 -8.28 -0.06 -18.88
C LEU A 7 -7.61 -1.40 -19.19
N ASP A 8 -6.54 -1.34 -19.97
CA ASP A 8 -5.69 -2.50 -20.26
C ASP A 8 -4.53 -2.62 -19.24
N VAL A 9 -3.81 -3.75 -19.27
CA VAL A 9 -2.65 -3.99 -18.40
C VAL A 9 -1.61 -2.89 -18.59
N GLY A 10 -1.28 -2.22 -17.48
CA GLY A 10 -0.33 -1.10 -17.46
C GLY A 10 -0.98 0.26 -17.75
N GLU A 11 -2.30 0.34 -17.94
CA GLU A 11 -3.02 1.61 -18.03
C GLU A 11 -3.61 2.01 -16.67
N ALA A 12 -3.68 3.31 -16.43
CA ALA A 12 -4.29 3.87 -15.23
C ALA A 12 -5.02 5.19 -15.56
N VAL A 13 -6.01 5.53 -14.73
CA VAL A 13 -6.60 6.87 -14.71
C VAL A 13 -6.06 7.60 -13.48
N VAL A 14 -5.41 8.73 -13.71
CA VAL A 14 -4.93 9.63 -12.66
C VAL A 14 -5.92 10.79 -12.52
N GLY A 15 -6.20 11.17 -11.29
CA GLY A 15 -7.08 12.29 -10.97
C GLY A 15 -6.79 12.85 -9.57
N GLY A 16 -7.48 13.92 -9.20
CA GLY A 16 -7.25 14.65 -7.94
C GLY A 16 -6.08 15.62 -8.05
N ASP A 17 -5.44 15.94 -6.93
CA ASP A 17 -4.38 16.97 -6.86
C ASP A 17 -3.12 16.64 -7.68
N ALA A 18 -2.97 15.38 -8.11
CA ALA A 18 -1.87 14.96 -8.97
C ALA A 18 -1.98 15.52 -10.41
N THR A 19 -3.19 15.88 -10.88
CA THR A 19 -3.44 16.29 -12.27
C THR A 19 -4.67 17.20 -12.39
N LEU A 20 -4.58 18.25 -13.22
CA LEU A 20 -5.69 19.19 -13.45
C LEU A 20 -6.95 18.54 -14.02
N LEU A 21 -6.79 17.49 -14.83
CA LEU A 21 -7.89 16.77 -15.48
C LEU A 21 -7.69 15.27 -15.31
N PRO A 22 -8.79 14.49 -15.11
CA PRO A 22 -8.72 13.04 -15.15
C PRO A 22 -8.11 12.57 -16.46
N THR A 23 -6.92 11.97 -16.39
CA THR A 23 -6.14 11.61 -17.58
C THR A 23 -5.78 10.13 -17.58
N ARG A 24 -5.87 9.50 -18.75
CA ARG A 24 -5.44 8.13 -18.96
C ARG A 24 -3.94 8.13 -19.27
N ILE A 25 -3.18 7.32 -18.53
CA ILE A 25 -1.73 7.16 -18.70
C ILE A 25 -1.35 5.70 -18.90
N LYS A 26 -0.21 5.47 -19.56
CA LYS A 26 0.39 4.15 -19.75
C LYS A 26 1.70 4.06 -18.97
N MET A 27 1.78 3.13 -18.03
CA MET A 27 2.94 2.90 -17.19
C MET A 27 3.96 2.03 -17.94
N ALA A 28 5.23 2.45 -17.90
CA ALA A 28 6.32 1.62 -18.38
C ALA A 28 6.55 0.43 -17.44
N LYS A 29 7.00 -0.70 -17.99
CA LYS A 29 7.37 -1.86 -17.18
C LYS A 29 8.51 -1.49 -16.22
N PRO A 30 8.42 -1.83 -14.92
CA PRO A 30 9.47 -1.50 -13.97
C PRO A 30 10.79 -2.21 -14.33
N LYS A 31 11.92 -1.50 -14.21
CA LYS A 31 13.26 -2.08 -14.43
C LYS A 31 13.63 -3.13 -13.39
N HIS A 32 13.15 -2.95 -12.17
CA HIS A 32 13.25 -3.92 -11.09
C HIS A 32 11.86 -4.49 -10.86
N GLU A 33 11.62 -5.70 -11.35
CA GLU A 33 10.35 -6.36 -11.12
C GLU A 33 10.16 -6.59 -9.62
N PRO A 34 8.95 -6.38 -9.09
CA PRO A 34 8.66 -6.84 -7.74
C PRO A 34 9.00 -8.32 -7.68
N ARG A 35 9.66 -8.76 -6.60
CA ARG A 35 9.80 -10.20 -6.32
C ARG A 35 8.39 -10.72 -6.19
N SER A 36 7.87 -11.27 -7.29
CA SER A 36 6.56 -11.90 -7.41
C SER A 36 6.60 -13.22 -6.62
N ALA A 37 6.78 -13.11 -5.31
CA ALA A 37 6.17 -14.06 -4.41
C ALA A 37 4.71 -13.67 -4.41
N THR A 38 3.92 -14.27 -5.32
CA THR A 38 2.51 -14.43 -5.07
C THR A 38 2.44 -15.21 -3.76
N ILE A 39 2.42 -14.49 -2.63
CA ILE A 39 1.91 -15.04 -1.40
C ILE A 39 0.54 -15.56 -1.81
N PRO A 40 0.27 -16.86 -1.70
CA PRO A 40 -0.97 -17.43 -2.18
C PRO A 40 -2.09 -16.75 -1.40
N PHE A 41 -2.72 -15.74 -2.03
CA PHE A 41 -3.48 -14.72 -1.31
C PHE A 41 -4.61 -15.38 -0.53
N TRP A 42 -5.34 -16.27 -1.21
CA TRP A 42 -6.41 -17.07 -0.64
C TRP A 42 -5.92 -18.01 0.48
N THR A 43 -4.74 -18.61 0.33
CA THR A 43 -4.15 -19.48 1.36
C THR A 43 -3.72 -18.68 2.59
N ARG A 44 -3.13 -17.49 2.40
CA ARG A 44 -2.72 -16.61 3.50
C ARG A 44 -3.93 -15.96 4.19
N TRP A 45 -4.98 -15.65 3.43
CA TRP A 45 -6.23 -15.11 3.94
C TRP A 45 -7.04 -16.14 4.73
N ALA A 46 -7.07 -17.40 4.25
CA ALA A 46 -7.72 -18.51 4.92
C ALA A 46 -6.91 -19.10 6.08
N ALA A 47 -5.65 -18.66 6.26
CA ALA A 47 -4.84 -19.10 7.38
C ALA A 47 -5.49 -18.65 8.71
N PRO A 48 -5.47 -19.50 9.75
CA PRO A 48 -5.90 -19.09 11.08
C PRO A 48 -5.18 -17.80 11.49
N LYS A 49 -5.91 -16.85 12.07
CA LYS A 49 -5.29 -15.65 12.63
C LYS A 49 -4.22 -16.09 13.62
N ALA A 50 -2.99 -15.63 13.41
CA ALA A 50 -1.94 -15.83 14.39
C ALA A 50 -2.40 -15.27 15.74
N GLU A 51 -1.93 -15.86 16.83
CA GLU A 51 -2.18 -15.34 18.17
C GLU A 51 -1.59 -13.92 18.24
N ILE A 52 -2.48 -12.92 18.37
CA ILE A 52 -2.08 -11.51 18.40
C ILE A 52 -1.87 -11.14 19.86
N ASP A 53 -0.64 -10.78 20.22
CA ASP A 53 -0.36 -10.15 21.51
C ASP A 53 -0.83 -8.69 21.47
N LEU A 54 -2.07 -8.48 21.91
CA LEU A 54 -2.70 -7.17 21.96
C LEU A 54 -1.99 -6.23 22.95
N VAL A 55 -1.37 -6.75 24.01
CA VAL A 55 -0.67 -5.92 25.00
C VAL A 55 0.60 -5.36 24.38
N ALA A 56 1.40 -6.20 23.71
CA ALA A 56 2.57 -5.76 22.98
C ALA A 56 2.22 -4.79 21.84
N ALA A 57 1.12 -5.03 21.12
CA ALA A 57 0.67 -4.14 20.05
C ALA A 57 0.32 -2.73 20.58
N VAL A 58 -0.39 -2.64 21.71
CA VAL A 58 -0.74 -1.36 22.35
C VAL A 58 0.50 -0.64 22.87
N GLU A 59 1.44 -1.35 23.50
CA GLU A 59 2.68 -0.76 23.99
C GLU A 59 3.57 -0.24 22.84
N ASN A 60 3.67 -0.99 21.74
CA ASN A 60 4.41 -0.54 20.56
C ASN A 60 3.76 0.68 19.91
N MET A 61 2.43 0.73 19.83
CA MET A 61 1.70 1.90 19.33
C MET A 61 1.96 3.14 20.19
N ARG A 62 1.93 2.99 21.52
CA ARG A 62 2.25 4.07 22.47
C ARG A 62 3.69 4.57 22.33
N ARG A 63 4.64 3.68 22.04
CA ARG A 63 6.06 4.05 21.82
C ARG A 63 6.26 4.77 20.50
N GLN A 64 5.61 4.32 19.43
CA GLN A 64 5.65 5.00 18.13
C GLN A 64 5.05 6.40 18.20
N SER A 65 3.94 6.59 18.94
CA SER A 65 3.36 7.92 19.14
C SER A 65 4.25 8.88 19.92
N ARG A 66 5.20 8.37 20.72
CA ARG A 66 6.11 9.18 21.54
C ARG A 66 7.45 9.46 20.84
N ALA A 67 7.87 8.60 19.92
CA ALA A 67 9.13 8.76 19.18
C ALA A 67 9.12 9.93 18.17
N GLN A 68 7.98 10.55 17.88
CA GLN A 68 7.89 11.72 16.99
C GLN A 68 8.43 13.01 17.64
N GLU A 69 8.70 13.03 18.96
CA GLU A 69 9.08 14.26 19.67
C GLU A 69 10.61 14.49 19.84
N ASP A 70 11.46 13.49 19.53
CA ASP A 70 12.89 13.57 19.88
C ASP A 70 13.88 13.72 18.68
N GLU A 71 13.42 13.84 17.43
CA GLU A 71 14.27 14.15 16.26
C GLU A 71 14.26 15.65 15.89
N GLY A 72 14.12 16.53 16.89
CA GLY A 72 13.97 17.97 16.70
C GLY A 72 14.85 18.87 17.57
N ASN A 73 15.86 18.33 18.27
CA ASN A 73 16.84 19.18 18.97
C ASN A 73 18.20 18.47 19.16
N ALA A 74 19.01 18.47 18.10
CA ALA A 74 20.46 18.35 18.18
C ALA A 74 21.08 19.34 17.17
#